data_AF-A0A7V4GBT8-F1
#
_entry.id   AF-A0A7V4GBT8-F1
#
_cell.length_a   1.000
_cell.length_b   1.000
_cell.length_c   1.000
_cell.angle_alpha   90.00
_cell.angle_beta   90.00
_cell.angle_gamma   90.00
#
_symmetry.space_group_name_H-M   'P 1'
#
loop_
_entity.id
_entity.type
_entity.pdbx_description
1 polymer ?
#
loop_
_entity_poly.entity_id
_entity_poly.type
_entity_poly.pdbx_seq_one_letter_code
_entity_poly.pdbx_strand_id
1 'polypeptide(L)'
;MRRADRERAVVEVVDRVVEAVRVAAEAGGPSVEEVAADVLYHERLRLEAAPPTRAAKRERTFYREAARRLRRVSTTEQLELVRQMAERFAREVLGYFDPAIYEISTRVLPVASGLLVNAVSPLSLFARFPRLPDLGDRIEIRGRWSATCAAVARSRPCTSCPAPSPTPWCSRRRP
;
A
#
# COMPACT_ATOMS: atom_id res chain seq x y z
N MET A 1 -9.70 14.82 -9.63
CA MET A 1 -10.36 13.48 -9.71
C MET A 1 -11.85 13.69 -9.89
N ARG A 2 -12.48 13.09 -10.91
CA ARG A 2 -13.94 13.25 -11.14
C ARG A 2 -14.72 12.44 -10.11
N ARG A 3 -15.98 12.81 -9.84
CA ARG A 3 -16.85 12.08 -8.89
C ARG A 3 -16.99 10.59 -9.25
N ALA A 4 -17.17 10.29 -10.53
CA ALA A 4 -17.23 8.90 -11.01
C ALA A 4 -15.93 8.11 -10.73
N ASP A 5 -14.76 8.76 -10.78
CA ASP A 5 -13.49 8.11 -10.46
C ASP A 5 -13.40 7.78 -8.97
N ARG A 6 -13.91 8.68 -8.11
CA ARG A 6 -13.95 8.48 -6.66
C ARG A 6 -14.83 7.28 -6.29
N GLU A 7 -16.03 7.20 -6.84
CA GLU A 7 -16.96 6.09 -6.58
C GLU A 7 -16.38 4.76 -7.05
N ARG A 8 -15.76 4.73 -8.24
CA ARG A 8 -15.04 3.53 -8.73
C ARG A 8 -13.88 3.13 -7.82
N ALA A 9 -13.08 4.09 -7.35
CA ALA A 9 -11.97 3.82 -6.46
C ALA A 9 -12.42 3.22 -5.12
N VAL A 10 -13.54 3.70 -4.54
CA VAL A 10 -14.10 3.09 -3.32
C VAL A 10 -14.45 1.64 -3.57
N VAL A 11 -15.21 1.34 -4.63
CA VAL A 11 -15.63 -0.03 -4.94
C VAL A 11 -14.43 -0.94 -5.13
N GLU A 12 -13.46 -0.51 -5.96
CA GLU A 12 -12.26 -1.30 -6.24
C GLU A 12 -11.42 -1.58 -4.99
N VAL A 13 -11.22 -0.57 -4.13
CA VAL A 13 -10.44 -0.75 -2.89
C VAL A 13 -11.17 -1.66 -1.92
N VAL A 14 -12.48 -1.47 -1.74
CA VAL A 14 -13.29 -2.29 -0.83
C VAL A 14 -13.28 -3.75 -1.30
N ASP A 15 -13.51 -4.00 -2.59
CA ASP A 15 -13.52 -5.36 -3.15
C ASP A 15 -12.16 -6.03 -2.97
N ARG A 16 -11.06 -5.32 -3.24
CA ARG A 16 -9.70 -5.86 -3.04
C ARG A 16 -9.41 -6.19 -1.58
N VAL A 17 -9.83 -5.33 -0.65
CA VAL A 17 -9.60 -5.55 0.78
C VAL A 17 -10.39 -6.74 1.28
N VAL A 18 -11.69 -6.81 0.96
CA VAL A 18 -12.55 -7.93 1.37
C VAL A 18 -12.06 -9.24 0.79
N GLU A 19 -11.68 -9.24 -0.49
CA GLU A 19 -11.13 -10.42 -1.16
C GLU A 19 -9.79 -10.85 -0.54
N ALA A 20 -8.91 -9.91 -0.22
CA ALA A 20 -7.66 -10.22 0.47
C ALA A 20 -7.89 -10.85 1.86
N VAL A 21 -8.87 -10.34 2.62
CA VAL A 21 -9.23 -10.91 3.92
C VAL A 21 -9.81 -12.32 3.77
N ARG A 22 -10.70 -12.53 2.79
CA ARG A 22 -11.27 -13.85 2.49
C ARG A 22 -10.19 -14.87 2.13
N VAL A 23 -9.32 -14.51 1.19
CA VAL A 23 -8.22 -15.38 0.73
C VAL A 23 -7.24 -15.69 1.86
N ALA A 24 -6.91 -14.70 2.71
CA ALA A 24 -6.04 -14.92 3.85
C ALA A 24 -6.65 -15.91 4.86
N ALA A 25 -7.95 -15.78 5.16
CA ALA A 25 -8.64 -16.70 6.06
C ALA A 25 -8.71 -18.13 5.48
N GLU A 26 -8.96 -18.28 4.18
CA GLU A 26 -8.98 -19.58 3.50
C GLU A 26 -7.59 -20.25 3.46
N ALA A 27 -6.52 -19.46 3.40
CA ALA A 27 -5.15 -19.95 3.42
C ALA A 27 -4.63 -20.33 4.82
N GLY A 28 -5.48 -20.30 5.85
CA GLY A 28 -5.09 -20.57 7.24
C GLY A 28 -4.38 -19.40 7.92
N GLY A 29 -4.51 -18.19 7.37
CA GLY A 29 -4.13 -16.95 8.03
C GLY A 29 -5.13 -16.51 9.10
N PRO A 30 -5.10 -15.23 9.51
CA PRO A 30 -6.04 -14.69 10.48
C PRO A 30 -7.49 -14.89 10.03
N SER A 31 -8.36 -15.23 10.98
CA SER A 31 -9.79 -15.37 10.67
C SER A 31 -10.42 -14.01 10.34
N VAL A 32 -11.54 -14.02 9.62
CA VAL A 32 -12.30 -12.79 9.32
C VAL A 32 -12.70 -12.07 10.61
N GLU A 33 -13.05 -12.82 11.67
CA GLU A 33 -13.38 -12.27 12.99
C GLU A 33 -12.18 -11.57 13.62
N GLU A 34 -10.99 -12.18 13.58
CA GLU A 34 -9.76 -11.58 14.13
C GLU A 34 -9.42 -10.27 13.44
N VAL A 35 -9.46 -10.24 12.10
CA VAL A 35 -9.21 -9.02 11.33
C VAL A 35 -10.25 -7.94 11.66
N ALA A 36 -11.53 -8.32 11.73
CA ALA A 36 -12.59 -7.38 12.08
C ALA A 36 -12.44 -6.84 13.52
N ALA A 37 -12.05 -7.69 14.47
CA ALA A 37 -11.81 -7.30 15.85
C ALA A 37 -10.64 -6.32 15.98
N ASP A 38 -9.56 -6.54 15.21
CA ASP A 38 -8.41 -5.65 15.17
C ASP A 38 -8.77 -4.26 14.63
N VAL A 39 -9.51 -4.22 13.51
CA VAL A 39 -10.04 -2.97 12.95
C VAL A 39 -10.92 -2.24 13.96
N LEU A 40 -11.83 -2.94 14.64
CA LEU A 40 -12.69 -2.34 15.66
C LEU A 40 -11.90 -1.76 16.84
N TYR A 41 -10.84 -2.44 17.25
CA TYR A 41 -9.96 -1.98 18.31
C TYR A 41 -9.27 -0.67 17.91
N HIS A 42 -8.63 -0.64 16.74
CA HIS A 42 -7.90 0.52 16.25
C HIS A 42 -8.82 1.71 15.95
N GLU A 43 -9.99 1.48 15.37
CA GLU A 43 -10.95 2.55 15.08
C GLU A 43 -11.57 3.13 16.35
N ARG A 44 -11.83 2.30 17.37
CA ARG A 44 -12.25 2.81 18.67
C ARG A 44 -11.20 3.73 19.27
N LEU A 45 -9.93 3.32 19.27
CA LEU A 45 -8.83 4.10 19.82
C LEU A 45 -8.66 5.43 19.07
N ARG A 46 -8.70 5.40 17.73
CA ARG A 46 -8.67 6.61 16.88
C ARG A 46 -9.81 7.56 17.22
N LEU A 47 -11.03 7.04 17.35
CA LEU A 47 -12.21 7.85 17.62
C LEU A 47 -12.24 8.39 19.04
N GLU A 48 -11.63 7.72 20.02
CA GLU A 48 -11.47 8.23 21.38
C GLU A 48 -10.54 9.46 21.42
N ALA A 49 -9.46 9.43 20.64
CA ALA A 49 -8.53 10.56 20.49
C ALA A 49 -9.09 11.72 19.63
N ALA A 50 -10.10 11.46 18.80
CA ALA A 50 -10.67 12.46 17.90
C ALA A 50 -11.54 13.52 18.63
N PRO A 51 -11.56 14.78 18.16
CA PRO A 51 -12.45 15.81 18.70
C PRO A 51 -13.94 15.41 18.65
N PRO A 52 -14.76 15.82 19.64
CA PRO A 52 -16.16 15.44 19.73
C PRO A 52 -17.03 16.16 18.69
N THR A 53 -16.95 15.71 17.43
CA THR A 53 -17.77 16.22 16.33
C THR A 53 -19.03 15.36 16.12
N ARG A 54 -20.03 15.91 15.40
CA ARG A 54 -21.22 15.13 15.00
C ARG A 54 -20.85 13.93 14.13
N ALA A 55 -19.84 14.05 13.28
CA ALA A 55 -19.33 12.96 12.45
C ALA A 55 -18.68 11.86 13.33
N ALA A 56 -17.78 12.24 14.24
CA ALA A 56 -17.15 11.30 15.17
C ALA A 56 -18.18 10.56 16.04
N LYS A 57 -19.25 11.22 16.48
CA LYS A 57 -20.34 10.57 17.23
C LYS A 57 -21.10 9.52 16.41
N ARG A 58 -21.28 9.74 15.10
CA ARG A 58 -21.91 8.78 14.18
C ARG A 58 -21.00 7.58 13.93
N GLU A 59 -19.70 7.81 13.72
CA GLU A 59 -18.71 6.74 13.58
C GLU A 59 -18.63 5.89 14.86
N ARG A 60 -18.53 6.53 16.04
CA ARG A 60 -18.52 5.81 17.34
C ARG A 60 -19.75 4.92 17.53
N THR A 61 -20.93 5.41 17.12
CA THR A 61 -22.17 4.62 17.21
C THR A 61 -22.10 3.39 16.31
N PHE A 62 -21.66 3.57 15.06
CA PHE A 62 -21.51 2.48 14.12
C PHE A 62 -20.53 1.41 14.60
N TYR A 63 -19.31 1.77 14.97
CA TYR A 63 -18.31 0.79 15.40
C TYR A 63 -18.72 0.07 16.69
N ARG A 64 -19.44 0.76 17.59
CA ARG A 64 -20.02 0.12 18.78
C ARG A 64 -21.08 -0.93 18.40
N GLU A 65 -21.92 -0.65 17.40
CA GLU A 65 -22.92 -1.61 16.91
C GLU A 65 -22.28 -2.77 16.16
N ALA A 66 -21.29 -2.49 15.31
CA ALA A 66 -20.51 -3.51 14.60
C ALA A 66 -19.83 -4.47 15.59
N ALA A 67 -19.19 -3.96 16.65
CA ALA A 67 -18.57 -4.79 17.70
C ALA A 67 -19.58 -5.70 18.42
N ARG A 68 -20.82 -5.23 18.64
CA ARG A 68 -21.88 -6.06 19.25
C ARG A 68 -22.36 -7.16 18.32
N ARG A 69 -22.37 -6.91 17.00
CA ARG A 69 -22.81 -7.87 15.99
C ARG A 69 -21.76 -8.92 15.68
N LEU A 70 -20.48 -8.55 15.63
CA LEU A 70 -19.39 -9.39 15.15
C LEU A 70 -19.37 -10.81 15.77
N ARG A 71 -19.58 -10.92 17.09
CA ARG A 71 -19.54 -12.19 17.83
C ARG A 71 -20.75 -13.10 17.62
N ARG A 72 -21.79 -12.64 16.92
CA ARG A 72 -23.09 -13.32 16.80
C ARG A 72 -23.42 -13.74 15.38
N VAL A 73 -22.59 -13.36 14.42
CA VAL A 73 -22.89 -13.48 12.99
C VAL A 73 -22.00 -14.53 12.34
N SER A 74 -22.49 -15.09 11.24
CA SER A 74 -21.76 -16.05 10.41
C SER A 74 -20.56 -15.41 9.70
N THR A 75 -19.60 -16.21 9.22
CA THR A 75 -18.41 -15.69 8.50
C THR A 75 -18.77 -14.83 7.28
N THR A 76 -19.83 -15.19 6.54
CA THR A 76 -20.33 -14.39 5.41
C THR A 76 -20.81 -13.01 5.87
N GLU A 77 -21.54 -12.96 6.99
CA GLU A 77 -21.97 -11.69 7.58
C GLU A 77 -20.81 -10.91 8.22
N GLN A 78 -19.78 -11.60 8.73
CA GLN A 78 -18.54 -10.96 9.18
C GLN A 78 -17.83 -10.27 8.01
N LEU A 79 -17.75 -10.91 6.84
CA LEU A 79 -17.19 -10.28 5.63
C LEU A 79 -17.99 -9.05 5.21
N GLU A 80 -19.31 -9.09 5.33
CA GLU A 80 -20.15 -7.92 5.04
C GLU A 80 -19.93 -6.77 6.05
N LEU A 81 -19.66 -7.09 7.32
CA LEU A 81 -19.23 -6.09 8.30
C LEU A 81 -17.87 -5.48 7.92
N VAL A 82 -16.90 -6.31 7.51
CA VAL A 82 -15.60 -5.84 7.02
C VAL A 82 -15.77 -4.92 5.80
N ARG A 83 -16.65 -5.30 4.86
CA ARG A 83 -16.98 -4.48 3.68
C ARG A 83 -17.51 -3.10 4.09
N GLN A 84 -18.45 -3.05 5.02
CA GLN A 84 -19.00 -1.78 5.53
C GLN A 84 -17.95 -0.91 6.22
N MET A 85 -17.07 -1.51 7.03
CA MET A 85 -15.97 -0.78 7.68
C MET A 85 -14.99 -0.22 6.65
N ALA A 86 -14.57 -1.04 5.67
CA ALA A 86 -13.68 -0.62 4.60
C ALA A 86 -14.29 0.50 3.74
N GLU A 87 -15.58 0.41 3.41
CA GLU A 87 -16.30 1.43 2.63
C GLU A 87 -16.33 2.79 3.35
N ARG A 88 -16.61 2.79 4.66
CA ARG A 88 -16.60 4.01 5.46
C ARG A 88 -15.21 4.62 5.52
N PHE A 89 -14.20 3.81 5.81
CA PHE A 89 -12.82 4.26 5.88
C PHE A 89 -12.33 4.81 4.52
N ALA A 90 -12.62 4.12 3.42
CA ALA A 90 -12.26 4.57 2.08
C ALA A 90 -12.91 5.92 1.72
N ARG A 91 -14.18 6.12 2.10
CA ARG A 91 -14.87 7.41 1.91
C ARG A 91 -14.28 8.52 2.77
N GLU A 92 -13.87 8.20 4.00
CA GLU A 92 -13.18 9.15 4.88
C GLU A 92 -11.85 9.60 4.25
N VAL A 93 -11.02 8.66 3.81
CA VAL A 93 -9.74 8.96 3.13
C VAL A 93 -9.95 9.80 1.87
N LEU A 94 -10.94 9.47 1.04
CA LEU A 94 -11.26 10.26 -0.15
C LEU A 94 -11.80 11.66 0.18
N GLY A 95 -12.43 11.83 1.35
CA GLY A 95 -12.83 13.14 1.86
C GLY A 95 -11.62 14.04 2.18
N TYR A 96 -10.51 13.45 2.60
CA TYR A 96 -9.26 14.15 2.90
C TYR A 96 -8.30 14.25 1.71
N PHE A 97 -8.58 13.59 0.58
CA PHE A 97 -7.67 13.56 -0.57
C PHE A 97 -7.67 14.87 -1.36
N ASP A 98 -6.50 15.51 -1.44
CA ASP A 98 -6.24 16.66 -2.32
C ASP A 98 -5.43 16.22 -3.56
N PRO A 99 -5.99 16.34 -4.78
CA PRO A 99 -5.29 16.05 -6.03
C PRO A 99 -4.00 16.86 -6.21
N ALA A 100 -3.94 18.10 -5.73
CA ALA A 100 -2.77 18.96 -5.87
C ALA A 100 -1.61 18.43 -5.01
N ILE A 101 -1.89 18.02 -3.78
CA ILE A 101 -0.89 17.40 -2.90
C ILE A 101 -0.42 16.08 -3.49
N TYR A 102 -1.33 15.28 -4.05
CA TYR A 102 -0.96 14.03 -4.72
C TYR A 102 -0.03 14.28 -5.93
N GLU A 103 -0.34 15.28 -6.75
CA GLU A 103 0.49 15.64 -7.91
C GLU A 103 1.88 16.11 -7.48
N ILE A 104 1.96 16.96 -6.45
CA ILE A 104 3.23 17.41 -5.88
C ILE A 104 4.00 16.19 -5.33
N SER A 105 3.35 15.33 -4.56
CA SER A 105 4.00 14.18 -3.92
C SER A 105 4.49 13.17 -4.95
N THR A 106 3.80 12.99 -6.08
CA THR A 106 4.19 12.01 -7.10
C THR A 106 5.19 12.55 -8.12
N ARG A 107 5.20 13.86 -8.37
CA ARG A 107 6.11 14.49 -9.36
C ARG A 107 7.35 15.09 -8.73
N VAL A 108 7.21 15.75 -7.59
CA VAL A 108 8.29 16.52 -6.96
C VAL A 108 9.08 15.66 -5.99
N LEU A 109 8.43 14.84 -5.17
CA LEU A 109 9.10 14.05 -4.14
C LEU A 109 10.18 13.11 -4.69
N PRO A 110 9.98 12.35 -5.80
CA PRO A 110 11.04 11.50 -6.35
C PRO A 110 12.27 12.33 -6.75
N VAL A 111 12.08 13.46 -7.44
CA VAL A 111 13.19 14.33 -7.86
C VAL A 111 13.90 14.94 -6.65
N ALA A 112 13.15 15.48 -5.70
CA ALA A 112 13.70 16.11 -4.50
C ALA A 112 14.44 15.11 -3.60
N SER A 113 13.89 13.91 -3.40
CA SER A 113 14.56 12.83 -2.66
C SER A 113 15.82 12.35 -3.38
N GLY A 114 15.82 12.30 -4.71
CA GLY A 114 17.01 12.06 -5.51
C GLY A 114 18.08 13.10 -5.27
N LEU A 115 17.74 14.38 -5.22
CA LEU A 115 18.68 15.46 -4.95
C LEU A 115 19.22 15.44 -3.52
N LEU A 116 18.34 15.21 -2.53
CA LEU A 116 18.68 15.12 -1.10
C LEU A 116 19.59 13.93 -0.81
N VAL A 117 19.26 12.75 -1.33
CA VAL A 117 20.03 11.51 -1.11
C VAL A 117 21.32 11.50 -1.93
N ASN A 118 21.35 12.15 -3.10
CA ASN A 118 22.57 12.23 -3.91
C ASN A 118 23.58 13.29 -3.43
N ALA A 119 23.32 14.04 -2.34
CA ALA A 119 24.23 15.03 -1.76
C ALA A 119 25.03 15.82 -2.83
N VAL A 120 24.34 16.21 -3.91
CA VAL A 120 24.99 16.76 -5.09
C VAL A 120 25.35 18.20 -4.76
N SER A 121 26.65 18.47 -4.58
CA SER A 121 27.17 19.84 -4.52
C SER A 121 26.61 20.63 -5.72
N PRO A 122 26.08 21.85 -5.53
CA PRO A 122 25.49 22.65 -6.60
C PRO A 122 26.40 22.80 -7.84
N LEU A 123 27.72 22.78 -7.64
CA LEU A 123 28.74 22.85 -8.68
C LEU A 123 28.77 21.60 -9.60
N SER A 124 28.47 20.41 -9.10
CA SER A 124 28.50 19.18 -9.90
C SER A 124 27.21 18.92 -10.68
N LEU A 125 26.10 19.60 -10.33
CA LEU A 125 24.88 19.65 -11.13
C LEU A 125 25.06 20.47 -12.42
N PHE A 126 25.75 21.62 -12.34
CA PHE A 126 26.06 22.43 -13.53
C PHE A 126 26.99 21.71 -14.52
N ALA A 127 27.92 20.89 -14.02
CA ALA A 127 28.85 20.14 -14.86
C ALA A 127 28.23 18.94 -15.61
N ARG A 128 27.01 18.50 -15.25
CA ARG A 128 26.35 17.30 -15.79
C ARG A 128 25.06 17.59 -16.58
N PHE A 129 24.76 18.85 -16.84
CA PHE A 129 23.66 19.22 -17.72
C PHE A 129 23.93 18.69 -19.14
N PRO A 130 22.97 17.99 -19.80
CA PRO A 130 21.53 17.95 -19.56
C PRO A 130 20.98 16.67 -18.88
N ARG A 131 21.81 15.80 -18.28
CA ARG A 131 21.34 14.53 -17.69
C ARG A 131 21.15 14.68 -16.17
N LEU A 132 19.90 14.74 -15.73
CA LEU A 132 19.55 14.69 -14.31
C LEU A 132 19.82 13.27 -13.75
N PRO A 133 20.35 13.15 -12.53
CA PRO A 133 20.57 11.85 -11.90
C PRO A 133 19.24 11.14 -11.62
N ASP A 134 19.09 9.92 -12.12
CA ASP A 134 17.95 9.05 -11.87
C ASP A 134 18.17 8.25 -10.57
N LEU A 135 17.13 8.09 -9.75
CA LEU A 135 17.19 7.23 -8.56
C LEU A 135 17.39 5.77 -8.93
N GLY A 136 16.96 5.36 -10.13
CA GLY A 136 17.13 3.99 -10.63
C GLY A 136 18.58 3.51 -10.63
N ASP A 137 19.54 4.43 -10.74
CA ASP A 137 20.97 4.10 -10.83
C ASP A 137 21.59 3.67 -9.49
N ARG A 138 20.92 3.89 -8.35
CA ARG A 138 21.53 3.66 -7.02
C ARG A 138 20.65 3.00 -5.97
N ILE A 139 19.36 2.78 -6.25
CA ILE A 139 18.51 2.00 -5.34
C ILE A 139 18.72 0.50 -5.62
N GLU A 140 19.59 -0.16 -4.86
CA GLU A 140 19.54 -1.62 -4.68
C GLU A 140 18.29 -1.97 -3.86
N ILE A 141 17.18 -2.27 -4.52
CA ILE A 141 16.01 -2.86 -3.83
C ILE A 141 16.35 -4.30 -3.45
N ARG A 142 16.97 -4.52 -2.28
CA ARG A 142 17.15 -5.86 -1.72
C ARG A 142 15.83 -6.37 -1.15
N GLY A 143 15.04 -7.00 -1.99
CA GLY A 143 13.90 -7.82 -1.62
C GLY A 143 13.95 -9.16 -2.34
N ARG A 144 13.27 -10.17 -1.81
CA ARG A 144 13.23 -11.56 -2.32
C ARG A 144 12.37 -11.66 -3.60
N TRP A 145 12.69 -10.87 -4.63
CA TRP A 145 11.96 -10.77 -5.90
C TRP A 145 12.66 -11.50 -7.07
N SER A 146 13.85 -12.08 -6.84
CA SER A 146 14.63 -12.74 -7.89
C SER A 146 13.93 -13.94 -8.53
N ALA A 147 13.05 -14.63 -7.78
CA ALA A 147 12.28 -15.76 -8.30
C ALA A 147 11.21 -15.33 -9.32
N THR A 148 10.61 -14.14 -9.15
CA THR A 148 9.54 -13.65 -10.02
C THR A 148 10.09 -13.10 -11.34
N CYS A 149 11.25 -12.45 -11.33
CA CYS A 149 11.90 -11.98 -12.56
C CYS A 149 12.36 -13.16 -13.45
N ALA A 150 12.82 -14.27 -12.87
CA ALA A 150 13.17 -15.47 -13.64
C ALA A 150 11.95 -16.14 -14.30
N ALA A 151 10.75 -15.98 -13.73
CA ALA A 151 9.51 -16.45 -14.34
C ALA A 151 9.06 -15.54 -15.49
N VAL A 152 9.21 -14.21 -15.36
CA VAL A 152 8.83 -13.22 -16.38
C VAL A 152 9.80 -13.20 -17.57
N ALA A 153 11.10 -13.39 -17.33
CA ALA A 153 12.11 -13.44 -18.40
C ALA A 153 11.89 -14.62 -19.38
N ARG A 154 11.15 -15.66 -18.97
CA ARG A 154 10.78 -16.79 -19.84
C ARG A 154 9.60 -16.51 -20.75
N SER A 155 8.77 -15.50 -20.45
CA SER A 155 7.57 -15.20 -21.24
C SER A 155 7.76 -14.02 -22.21
N ARG A 156 8.73 -13.12 -21.98
CA ARG A 156 9.13 -12.06 -22.94
C ARG A 156 10.61 -11.69 -22.76
N PRO A 157 11.39 -11.49 -23.83
CA PRO A 157 12.76 -10.99 -23.72
C PRO A 157 12.72 -9.52 -23.28
N CYS A 158 13.01 -9.26 -22.00
CA CYS A 158 13.28 -7.92 -21.52
C CYS A 158 14.63 -7.45 -22.09
N THR A 159 14.60 -6.49 -23.02
CA THR A 159 15.77 -5.90 -23.68
C THR A 159 16.65 -5.03 -22.77
N SER A 160 16.31 -4.90 -21.48
CA SER A 160 16.97 -4.00 -20.54
C SER A 160 17.59 -4.68 -19.31
N CYS A 161 17.74 -6.01 -19.27
CA CYS A 161 18.51 -6.64 -18.20
C CYS A 161 20.01 -6.61 -18.54
N PRO A 162 20.85 -5.86 -17.79
CA PRO A 162 22.29 -6.04 -17.88
C PRO A 162 22.64 -7.45 -17.38
N ALA A 163 23.47 -8.15 -18.15
CA ALA A 163 23.93 -9.50 -17.81
C ALA A 163 24.57 -9.49 -16.40
N PRO A 164 24.29 -10.49 -15.55
CA PRO A 164 24.96 -10.58 -14.25
C PRO A 164 26.46 -10.76 -14.49
N SER A 165 27.26 -9.85 -13.95
CA SER A 165 28.72 -10.00 -13.94
C SER A 165 29.10 -11.25 -13.13
N PRO A 166 30.11 -12.02 -13.58
CA PRO A 166 30.55 -13.20 -12.85
C PRO A 166 31.24 -12.76 -11.55
N THR A 167 30.60 -13.02 -10.41
CA THR A 167 31.25 -12.88 -9.10
C THR A 167 32.22 -14.04 -8.87
N PRO A 168 33.44 -13.80 -8.33
CA PRO A 168 34.51 -14.80 -8.25
C PRO A 168 34.38 -15.80 -7.08
N TRP A 169 33.23 -15.86 -6.40
CA TRP A 169 33.09 -16.54 -5.10
C TRP A 169 32.47 -17.95 -5.16
N CYS A 170 32.54 -18.61 -6.33
CA CYS A 170 32.07 -19.99 -6.48
C CYS A 170 33.18 -20.92 -6.98
N SER A 171 34.23 -21.10 -6.17
CA SER A 171 35.13 -22.25 -6.31
C SER A 171 35.61 -22.73 -4.94
N ARG A 172 34.86 -23.67 -4.35
CA ARG A 172 35.36 -24.77 -3.47
C ARG A 172 34.18 -25.55 -2.87
N ARG A 173 33.86 -26.65 -3.53
CA ARG A 173 33.15 -27.89 -3.11
C ARG A 173 33.21 -28.73 -4.39
N ARG A 174 33.80 -29.92 -4.52
CA ARG A 174 34.04 -31.12 -3.70
C ARG A 174 35.05 -32.00 -4.50
N PRO A 175 35.46 -33.21 -4.07
CA PRO A 175 35.14 -33.94 -2.83
C PRO A 175 36.24 -33.89 -1.79
#